data_AF-A0A9W9ASA7-F1
#
_entry.id   AF-A0A9W9ASA7-F1
#
_cell.length_a   1.000
_cell.length_b   1.000
_cell.length_c   1.000
_cell.angle_alpha   90.00
_cell.angle_beta   90.00
_cell.angle_gamma   90.00
#
_symmetry.space_group_name_H-M   'P 1'
#
loop_
_entity.id
_entity.type
_entity.pdbx_description
1 polymer ?
#
loop_
_entity_poly.entity_id
_entity_poly.type
_entity_poly.pdbx_seq_one_letter_code
_entity_poly.pdbx_strand_id
1 'polypeptide(L)'
;MLLVLLLLYLQILPAATNVSGTLPDSSLVFSSGWQRSLSRTTDNFLLTDTLGHALTVTIPESTTTINFVGLKRTGGSLYGVCVDCASGSATNLQLFSGHDSTLANNADAEPALIFSLDVNPDQAHILQVTNVGDSSFGKKIPQPVSVLYLHLVPPLRKPPNQPQ
;
A
#
# COMPACT_ATOMS: atom_id res chain seq x y z
N MET A 1 11.48 37.41 -30.12
CA MET A 1 10.47 37.37 -29.03
C MET A 1 9.74 36.04 -28.92
N LEU A 2 9.31 35.40 -30.02
CA LEU A 2 8.59 34.12 -30.00
C LEU A 2 9.40 32.94 -29.38
N LEU A 3 10.73 32.93 -29.58
CA LEU A 3 11.62 31.89 -29.07
C LEU A 3 11.72 31.88 -27.53
N VAL A 4 11.59 33.06 -26.90
CA VAL A 4 11.67 33.20 -25.42
C VAL A 4 10.38 32.71 -24.75
N LEU A 5 9.23 32.88 -25.41
CA LEU A 5 7.95 32.34 -24.94
C LEU A 5 7.88 30.81 -25.01
N LEU A 6 8.51 30.19 -26.02
CA LEU A 6 8.56 28.73 -26.14
C LEU A 6 9.44 28.08 -25.06
N LEU A 7 10.55 28.75 -24.70
CA LEU A 7 11.46 28.30 -23.64
C LEU A 7 10.86 28.46 -22.24
N LEU A 8 10.04 29.50 -22.00
CA LEU A 8 9.31 29.63 -20.73
C LEU A 8 8.21 28.56 -20.57
N TYR A 9 7.58 28.10 -21.67
CA TYR A 9 6.54 27.06 -21.60
C TYR A 9 7.09 25.67 -21.24
N LEU A 10 8.34 25.38 -21.59
CA LEU A 10 9.00 24.11 -21.23
C LEU A 10 9.30 24.00 -19.73
N GLN A 11 9.31 25.11 -18.99
CA GLN A 11 9.65 25.13 -17.56
C GLN A 11 8.43 24.87 -16.65
N ILE A 12 7.21 24.79 -17.20
CA ILE A 12 5.96 24.67 -16.41
C ILE A 12 5.39 23.24 -16.42
N LEU A 13 6.15 22.24 -16.89
CA LEU A 13 5.72 20.84 -16.79
C LEU A 13 5.88 20.37 -15.34
N PRO A 14 4.80 20.07 -14.61
CA PRO A 14 4.93 19.46 -13.30
C PRO A 14 5.67 18.12 -13.46
N ALA A 15 6.79 18.00 -12.74
CA ALA A 15 7.49 16.73 -12.64
C ALA A 15 6.55 15.72 -11.99
N ALA A 16 6.32 14.58 -12.65
CA ALA A 16 5.61 13.47 -12.04
C ALA A 16 6.48 12.94 -10.90
N THR A 17 6.05 13.14 -9.65
CA THR A 17 6.68 12.58 -8.47
C THR A 17 6.27 11.12 -8.35
N ASN A 18 7.20 10.19 -8.57
CA ASN A 18 7.05 8.83 -8.07
C ASN A 18 7.07 8.91 -6.55
N VAL A 19 5.92 8.75 -5.90
CA VAL A 19 5.85 8.67 -4.45
C VAL A 19 6.05 7.20 -4.07
N SER A 20 7.32 6.81 -3.93
CA SER A 20 7.69 5.64 -3.14
C SER A 20 7.74 6.09 -1.68
N GLY A 21 6.65 5.89 -0.94
CA GLY A 21 6.59 6.28 0.46
C GLY A 21 7.31 5.25 1.33
N THR A 22 8.42 5.65 1.95
CA THR A 22 9.03 4.92 3.07
C THR A 22 8.52 5.48 4.41
N LEU A 23 8.44 4.64 5.44
CA LEU A 23 7.84 4.98 6.73
C LEU A 23 8.58 6.09 7.50
N PRO A 24 7.89 7.06 8.14
CA PRO A 24 6.52 7.53 7.90
C PRO A 24 6.53 8.83 7.09
N ASP A 25 6.13 8.73 5.82
CA ASP A 25 5.62 9.87 5.06
C ASP A 25 4.30 10.35 5.67
N SER A 26 4.05 11.65 5.63
CA SER A 26 2.83 12.32 6.13
C SER A 26 1.53 11.87 5.48
N SER A 27 1.63 11.18 4.32
CA SER A 27 0.52 10.53 3.62
C SER A 27 0.03 9.23 4.30
N LEU A 28 0.80 8.69 5.25
CA LEU A 28 0.51 7.42 5.93
C LEU A 28 -0.01 7.66 7.36
N VAL A 29 -1.23 7.24 7.64
CA VAL A 29 -1.86 7.34 8.97
C VAL A 29 -2.07 5.96 9.54
N PHE A 30 -1.43 5.68 10.67
CA PHE A 30 -1.58 4.42 11.40
C PHE A 30 -2.53 4.61 12.57
N SER A 31 -3.42 3.66 12.81
CA SER A 31 -4.17 3.59 14.07
C SER A 31 -3.22 3.44 15.27
N SER A 32 -3.73 3.56 16.51
CA SER A 32 -2.94 3.22 17.69
C SER A 32 -2.48 1.76 17.65
N GLY A 33 -1.38 1.40 18.32
CA GLY A 33 -0.97 -0.01 18.51
C GLY A 33 -0.11 -0.62 17.39
N TRP A 34 0.38 0.18 16.46
CA TRP A 34 1.45 -0.25 15.55
C TRP A 34 2.81 -0.13 16.23
N GLN A 35 3.65 -1.13 16.04
CA GLN A 35 4.97 -1.23 16.65
C GLN A 35 6.02 -1.48 15.58
N ARG A 36 7.21 -0.90 15.76
CA ARG A 36 8.36 -1.24 14.92
C ARG A 36 8.83 -2.65 15.22
N SER A 37 9.21 -3.36 14.19
CA SER A 37 9.75 -4.71 14.29
C SER A 37 10.80 -4.98 13.23
N LEU A 38 11.49 -6.11 13.41
CA LEU A 38 12.63 -6.56 12.65
C LEU A 38 12.38 -8.00 12.19
N SER A 39 12.75 -8.29 10.95
CA SER A 39 12.88 -9.66 10.44
C SER A 39 14.34 -9.89 10.10
N ARG A 40 14.72 -11.13 9.79
CA ARG A 40 16.09 -11.42 9.35
C ARG A 40 16.44 -10.80 7.99
N THR A 41 15.43 -10.40 7.23
CA THR A 41 15.55 -9.93 5.84
C THR A 41 15.17 -8.47 5.67
N THR A 42 14.62 -7.84 6.72
CA THR A 42 14.21 -6.44 6.69
C THR A 42 14.35 -5.81 8.08
N ASP A 43 15.09 -4.70 8.11
CA ASP A 43 15.52 -4.04 9.35
C ASP A 43 14.53 -2.99 9.86
N ASN A 44 13.40 -2.75 9.20
CA ASN A 44 12.38 -1.81 9.67
C ASN A 44 11.02 -2.04 9.01
N PHE A 45 10.05 -2.51 9.78
CA PHE A 45 8.63 -2.49 9.39
C PHE A 45 7.73 -2.16 10.56
N LEU A 46 6.49 -1.76 10.26
CA LEU A 46 5.46 -1.61 11.28
C LEU A 46 4.57 -2.83 11.28
N LEU A 47 4.28 -3.35 12.46
CA LEU A 47 3.33 -4.43 12.66
C LEU A 47 2.27 -4.06 13.67
N THR A 48 1.10 -4.67 13.53
CA THR A 48 0.10 -4.71 14.58
C THR A 48 -0.52 -6.10 14.63
N ASP A 49 -0.66 -6.62 15.84
CA ASP A 49 -1.38 -7.85 16.14
C ASP A 49 -2.80 -7.56 16.64
N THR A 50 -3.31 -6.34 16.50
CA THR A 50 -4.68 -6.02 16.92
C THR A 50 -5.62 -6.04 15.72
N LEU A 51 -6.72 -6.80 15.82
CA LEU A 51 -7.72 -6.86 14.74
C LEU A 51 -8.41 -5.51 14.54
N GLY A 52 -8.71 -5.18 13.29
CA GLY A 52 -9.40 -3.93 12.93
C GLY A 52 -8.51 -2.69 13.00
N HIS A 53 -7.28 -2.81 13.52
CA HIS A 53 -6.28 -1.76 13.37
C HIS A 53 -5.88 -1.64 11.90
N ALA A 54 -5.66 -0.41 11.46
CA ALA A 54 -5.54 -0.10 10.05
C ALA A 54 -4.42 0.91 9.78
N LEU A 55 -3.79 0.74 8.63
CA LEU A 55 -3.12 1.78 7.89
C LEU A 55 -4.15 2.45 6.99
N THR A 56 -4.23 3.78 7.05
CA THR A 56 -4.98 4.60 6.10
C THR A 56 -4.00 5.42 5.28
N VAL A 57 -4.18 5.43 3.96
CA VAL A 57 -3.33 6.17 3.04
C VAL A 57 -4.20 7.02 2.12
N THR A 58 -3.87 8.30 2.03
CA THR A 58 -4.44 9.18 1.01
C THR A 58 -3.69 8.95 -0.30
N ILE A 59 -4.42 8.47 -1.30
CA ILE A 59 -3.92 8.23 -2.64
C ILE A 59 -4.25 9.48 -3.47
N PRO A 60 -3.25 10.19 -4.00
CA PRO A 60 -3.49 11.40 -4.78
C PRO A 60 -4.12 11.06 -6.14
N GLU A 61 -4.76 12.07 -6.72
CA GLU A 61 -5.14 12.08 -8.14
C GLU A 61 -3.95 11.71 -9.03
N SER A 62 -4.23 11.26 -10.25
CA SER A 62 -3.23 10.75 -11.20
C SER A 62 -2.49 9.51 -10.71
N THR A 63 -3.03 8.75 -9.76
CA THR A 63 -2.59 7.38 -9.47
C THR A 63 -3.43 6.41 -10.29
N THR A 64 -2.83 5.46 -11.00
CA THR A 64 -3.58 4.40 -11.69
C THR A 64 -3.49 3.07 -10.98
N THR A 65 -2.39 2.81 -10.28
CA THR A 65 -2.18 1.52 -9.62
C THR A 65 -1.55 1.70 -8.25
N ILE A 66 -2.08 0.97 -7.28
CA ILE A 66 -1.58 0.87 -5.91
C ILE A 66 -0.90 -0.48 -5.77
N ASN A 67 0.41 -0.49 -5.52
CA ASN A 67 1.16 -1.69 -5.19
C ASN A 67 1.52 -1.68 -3.71
N PHE A 68 1.03 -2.67 -2.97
CA PHE A 68 1.32 -2.79 -1.55
C PHE A 68 2.29 -3.93 -1.28
N VAL A 69 3.42 -3.58 -0.67
CA VAL A 69 4.43 -4.54 -0.23
C VAL A 69 4.33 -4.70 1.28
N GLY A 70 3.97 -5.91 1.67
CA GLY A 70 3.88 -6.35 3.06
C GLY A 70 4.92 -7.42 3.35
N LEU A 71 4.73 -8.15 4.44
CA LEU A 71 5.55 -9.31 4.76
C LEU A 71 4.72 -10.58 4.62
N LYS A 72 5.31 -11.58 3.95
CA LYS A 72 4.80 -12.93 3.99
C LYS A 72 5.29 -13.67 5.23
N ARG A 73 4.45 -14.49 5.85
CA ARG A 73 4.70 -15.10 7.17
C ARG A 73 4.20 -16.54 7.24
N THR A 74 4.82 -17.31 8.14
CA THR A 74 4.41 -18.72 8.39
C THR A 74 3.03 -18.87 9.02
N GLY A 75 2.64 -17.93 9.89
CA GLY A 75 1.32 -17.94 10.49
C GLY A 75 0.23 -17.53 9.50
N GLY A 76 -1.02 -17.52 9.97
CA GLY A 76 -2.09 -16.82 9.26
C GLY A 76 -1.73 -15.36 9.09
N SER A 77 -2.05 -14.75 7.98
CA SER A 77 -1.82 -13.32 7.76
C SER A 77 -2.77 -12.92 6.65
N LEU A 78 -3.84 -12.22 7.01
CA LEU A 78 -4.79 -11.71 6.05
C LEU A 78 -4.78 -10.20 6.11
N TYR A 79 -4.56 -9.61 4.94
CA TYR A 79 -4.65 -8.19 4.70
C TYR A 79 -6.07 -7.91 4.23
N GLY A 80 -6.84 -7.21 5.06
CA GLY A 80 -8.10 -6.64 4.65
C GLY A 80 -7.88 -5.32 3.95
N VAL A 81 -8.29 -5.20 2.70
CA VAL A 81 -8.00 -4.06 1.84
C VAL A 81 -9.30 -3.44 1.37
N CYS A 82 -9.37 -2.12 1.45
CA CYS A 82 -10.51 -1.35 1.06
C CYS A 82 -10.04 -0.06 0.37
N VAL A 83 -10.68 0.30 -0.74
CA VAL A 83 -10.53 1.61 -1.38
C VAL A 83 -11.87 2.31 -1.32
N ASP A 84 -11.89 3.53 -0.78
CA ASP A 84 -13.06 4.41 -0.62
C ASP A 84 -14.25 3.83 0.16
N CYS A 85 -14.04 2.86 1.06
CA CYS A 85 -15.14 2.40 1.92
C CYS A 85 -15.38 3.38 3.08
N ALA A 86 -16.65 3.48 3.47
CA ALA A 86 -17.02 4.14 4.71
C ALA A 86 -16.32 3.46 5.89
N SER A 87 -15.74 4.27 6.79
CA SER A 87 -14.99 3.79 7.95
C SER A 87 -15.81 2.78 8.75
N GLY A 88 -15.24 1.60 9.01
CA GLY A 88 -15.88 0.55 9.81
C GLY A 88 -16.85 -0.36 9.06
N SER A 89 -17.02 -0.19 7.74
CA SER A 89 -17.79 -1.14 6.94
C SER A 89 -16.94 -2.33 6.48
N ALA A 90 -17.31 -3.53 6.93
CA ALA A 90 -16.69 -4.78 6.48
C ALA A 90 -17.23 -5.27 5.12
N THR A 91 -18.24 -4.61 4.53
CA THR A 91 -19.01 -5.18 3.41
C THR A 91 -18.30 -5.14 2.06
N ASN A 92 -17.19 -4.39 1.92
CA ASN A 92 -16.44 -4.23 0.65
C ASN A 92 -14.95 -4.53 0.81
N LEU A 93 -14.59 -5.33 1.81
CA LEU A 93 -13.20 -5.62 2.13
C LEU A 93 -12.69 -6.77 1.25
N GLN A 94 -11.66 -6.48 0.46
CA GLN A 94 -10.91 -7.47 -0.30
C GLN A 94 -9.88 -8.15 0.61
N LEU A 95 -9.72 -9.46 0.50
CA LEU A 95 -8.82 -10.24 1.35
C LEU A 95 -7.61 -10.70 0.56
N PHE A 96 -6.42 -10.36 1.03
CA PHE A 96 -5.16 -10.80 0.44
C PHE A 96 -4.35 -11.59 1.46
N SER A 97 -3.82 -12.74 1.02
CA SER A 97 -3.04 -13.61 1.89
C SER A 97 -1.58 -13.15 1.97
N GLY A 98 -1.12 -12.94 3.20
CA GLY A 98 0.27 -12.86 3.59
C GLY A 98 0.82 -14.18 4.13
N HIS A 99 0.11 -15.30 4.00
CA HIS A 99 0.63 -16.58 4.40
C HIS A 99 1.64 -17.12 3.38
N ASP A 100 2.74 -17.69 3.87
CA ASP A 100 3.71 -18.43 3.08
C ASP A 100 4.14 -19.71 3.82
N SER A 101 3.74 -20.85 3.25
CA SER A 101 4.01 -22.18 3.80
C SER A 101 5.46 -22.64 3.60
N THR A 102 6.26 -21.92 2.81
CA THR A 102 7.67 -22.24 2.56
C THR A 102 8.60 -21.69 3.63
N LEU A 103 8.14 -20.71 4.40
CA LEU A 103 8.90 -20.14 5.51
C LEU A 103 8.92 -21.13 6.70
N ALA A 104 10.04 -21.17 7.43
CA ALA A 104 10.18 -22.05 8.59
C ALA A 104 9.61 -21.41 9.86
N ASN A 105 9.71 -20.08 10.00
CA ASN A 105 9.13 -19.30 11.09
C ASN A 105 8.91 -17.84 10.67
N ASN A 106 8.22 -17.08 11.51
CA ASN A 106 7.92 -15.67 11.26
C ASN A 106 9.14 -14.73 11.26
N ALA A 107 10.30 -15.14 11.79
CA ALA A 107 11.51 -14.33 11.74
C ALA A 107 12.17 -14.36 10.34
N ASP A 108 11.83 -15.37 9.54
CA ASP A 108 12.25 -15.50 8.14
C ASP A 108 11.28 -14.75 7.19
N ALA A 109 10.35 -13.96 7.72
CA ALA A 109 9.40 -13.20 6.93
C ALA A 109 10.09 -12.21 5.98
N GLU A 110 9.75 -12.29 4.69
CA GLU A 110 10.34 -11.50 3.61
C GLU A 110 9.34 -10.50 2.99
N PRO A 111 9.83 -9.34 2.53
CA PRO A 111 9.05 -8.39 1.73
C PRO A 111 8.47 -9.04 0.47
N ALA A 112 7.16 -8.92 0.27
CA ALA A 112 6.49 -9.41 -0.92
C ALA A 112 5.35 -8.49 -1.35
N LEU A 113 5.11 -8.41 -2.66
CA LEU A 113 3.89 -7.80 -3.19
C LEU A 113 2.69 -8.63 -2.70
N ILE A 114 1.84 -8.01 -1.90
CA ILE A 114 0.63 -8.66 -1.38
C ILE A 114 -0.53 -8.45 -2.34
N PHE A 115 -0.67 -7.22 -2.85
CA PHE A 115 -1.68 -6.88 -3.83
C PHE A 115 -1.24 -5.76 -4.76
N SER A 116 -1.89 -5.73 -5.91
CA SER A 116 -1.87 -4.64 -6.88
C SER A 116 -3.32 -4.33 -7.25
N LEU A 117 -3.72 -3.07 -7.11
CA LEU A 117 -5.09 -2.62 -7.38
C LEU A 117 -5.06 -1.43 -8.32
N ASP A 118 -5.87 -1.50 -9.38
CA ASP A 118 -6.12 -0.35 -10.24
C ASP A 118 -7.14 0.59 -9.59
N VAL A 119 -6.91 1.90 -9.74
CA VAL A 119 -7.76 2.96 -9.21
C VAL A 119 -8.00 4.04 -10.27
N ASN A 120 -9.04 4.85 -10.07
CA ASN A 120 -9.41 5.89 -11.03
C ASN A 120 -8.45 7.10 -10.89
N PRO A 121 -7.66 7.44 -11.91
CA PRO A 121 -6.73 8.57 -11.79
C PRO A 121 -7.42 9.94 -11.73
N ASP A 122 -8.71 10.04 -12.03
CA ASP A 122 -9.44 11.32 -12.10
C ASP A 122 -9.87 11.85 -10.72
N GLN A 123 -9.64 11.09 -9.64
CA GLN A 123 -9.98 11.53 -8.28
C GLN A 123 -8.97 11.00 -7.26
N ALA A 124 -8.91 11.66 -6.11
CA ALA A 124 -8.19 11.14 -4.95
C ALA A 124 -8.96 9.96 -4.33
N HIS A 125 -8.23 9.01 -3.75
CA HIS A 125 -8.78 7.83 -3.10
C HIS A 125 -8.27 7.69 -1.67
N ILE A 126 -9.01 6.93 -0.85
CA ILE A 126 -8.54 6.54 0.48
C ILE A 126 -8.38 5.02 0.50
N LEU A 127 -7.13 4.58 0.67
CA LEU A 127 -6.81 3.17 0.89
C LEU A 127 -6.81 2.88 2.38
N GLN A 128 -7.48 1.80 2.78
CA GLN A 128 -7.36 1.22 4.11
C GLN A 128 -6.82 -0.21 4.01
N VAL A 129 -5.78 -0.50 4.78
CA VAL A 129 -5.22 -1.85 4.95
C VAL A 129 -5.32 -2.21 6.43
N THR A 130 -6.12 -3.22 6.75
CA THR A 130 -6.42 -3.62 8.13
C THR A 130 -6.04 -5.06 8.42
N ASN A 131 -5.70 -5.32 9.67
CA ASN A 131 -5.53 -6.68 10.18
C ASN A 131 -6.89 -7.36 10.36
N VAL A 132 -7.10 -8.45 9.63
CA VAL A 132 -8.28 -9.30 9.78
C VAL A 132 -7.89 -10.70 10.23
N GLY A 133 -8.76 -11.31 11.01
CA GLY A 133 -8.51 -12.65 11.55
C GLY A 133 -8.46 -13.69 10.42
N ASP A 134 -7.42 -14.51 10.40
CA ASP A 134 -7.32 -15.67 9.51
C ASP A 134 -7.83 -16.93 10.21
N SER A 135 -9.05 -17.35 9.87
CA SER A 135 -9.67 -18.53 10.47
C SER A 135 -9.02 -19.85 10.05
N SER A 136 -8.18 -19.84 9.02
CA SER A 136 -7.53 -21.05 8.48
C SER A 136 -6.48 -21.62 9.43
N PHE A 137 -5.99 -20.82 10.38
CA PHE A 137 -4.93 -21.18 11.33
C PHE A 137 -5.43 -21.42 12.77
N GLY A 138 -6.72 -21.72 12.93
CA GLY A 138 -7.34 -21.99 14.24
C GLY A 138 -7.73 -20.72 15.01
N LYS A 139 -8.70 -20.84 15.92
CA LYS A 139 -9.36 -19.68 16.55
C LYS A 139 -8.42 -18.79 17.39
N LYS A 140 -8.50 -17.47 17.09
CA LYS A 140 -8.30 -16.28 17.98
C LYS A 140 -6.91 -15.97 18.54
N ILE A 141 -5.84 -16.14 17.78
CA ILE A 141 -4.68 -15.25 17.99
C ILE A 141 -4.64 -14.36 16.76
N PRO A 142 -4.84 -13.04 16.91
CA PRO A 142 -4.63 -12.14 15.79
C PRO A 142 -3.18 -12.26 15.35
N GLN A 143 -2.99 -12.79 14.16
CA GLN A 143 -1.67 -12.88 13.60
C GLN A 143 -1.28 -11.50 13.09
N PRO A 144 -0.02 -11.06 13.26
CA PRO A 144 0.28 -9.66 13.06
C PRO A 144 0.35 -9.34 11.57
N VAL A 145 -0.45 -8.38 11.14
CA VAL A 145 -0.29 -7.74 9.83
C VAL A 145 0.89 -6.80 9.89
N SER A 146 1.69 -6.81 8.83
CA SER A 146 2.91 -6.02 8.71
C SER A 146 2.87 -5.16 7.47
N VAL A 147 3.16 -3.88 7.64
CA VAL A 147 3.29 -2.88 6.57
C VAL A 147 4.77 -2.58 6.41
N LEU A 148 5.26 -2.71 5.18
CA LEU A 148 6.63 -2.36 4.84
C LEU A 148 6.70 -1.06 4.03
N TYR A 149 6.10 -1.03 2.84
CA TYR A 149 6.01 0.19 2.03
C TYR A 149 4.88 0.12 0.99
N LEU A 150 4.44 1.30 0.54
CA LEU A 150 3.43 1.46 -0.52
C LEU A 150 4.07 2.13 -1.73
N HIS A 151 3.82 1.60 -2.93
CA HIS A 151 4.28 2.16 -4.19
C HIS A 151 3.08 2.55 -5.05
N LEU A 152 2.97 3.85 -5.34
CA LEU A 152 1.93 4.43 -6.17
C LEU A 152 2.44 4.64 -7.60
N VAL A 153 1.73 4.10 -8.58
CA VAL A 153 2.11 4.17 -9.99
C VAL A 153 1.21 5.18 -10.70
N PRO A 154 1.76 6.23 -11.34
CA PRO A 154 0.99 7.15 -12.16
C PRO A 154 0.64 6.54 -13.53
N PRO A 155 -0.33 7.09 -14.27
CA PRO A 155 -0.66 6.62 -15.60
C PRO A 155 0.54 6.67 -16.53
N LEU A 156 0.69 5.65 -17.37
CA LEU A 156 1.63 5.68 -18.49
C LEU A 156 1.27 6.87 -19.39
N ARG A 157 2.20 7.82 -19.55
CA ARG A 157 2.02 8.88 -20.54
C ARG A 157 1.85 8.23 -21.91
N LYS A 158 0.72 8.50 -22.59
CA LYS A 158 0.65 8.29 -24.03
C LYS A 158 1.82 9.07 -24.65
N PRO A 159 2.62 8.46 -25.53
CA PRO A 159 3.64 9.20 -26.25
C PRO A 159 2.94 10.34 -27.00
N PRO A 160 3.54 11.54 -27.06
CA PRO A 160 2.88 12.77 -27.52
C PRO A 160 2.39 12.76 -28.99
N ASN A 161 2.56 11.65 -29.71
CA ASN A 161 2.28 11.53 -31.14
C ASN A 161 1.34 10.37 -31.52
N GLN A 162 0.53 9.81 -30.61
CA GLN A 162 -0.54 8.90 -31.05
C GLN A 162 -1.86 9.66 -31.26
N PRO A 163 -2.38 9.74 -32.49
CA PRO A 163 -3.73 10.27 -32.72
C PRO A 163 -4.77 9.41 -32.00
N GLN A 164 -5.82 10.07 -31.51
CA GLN A 164 -6.99 9.43 -30.89
C GLN A 164 -7.72 8.54 -31.89
#